data_AF-A0A6S6XHE5-F1
#
_entry.id   AF-A0A6S6XHE5-F1
#
_cell.length_a   1.000
_cell.length_b   1.000
_cell.length_c   1.000
_cell.angle_alpha   90.00
_cell.angle_beta   90.00
_cell.angle_gamma   90.00
#
_symmetry.space_group_name_H-M   'P 1'
#
loop_
_entity.id
_entity.type
_entity.pdbx_description
1 polymer ?
#
loop_
_entity_poly.entity_id
_entity_poly.type
_entity_poly.pdbx_seq_one_letter_code
_entity_poly.pdbx_strand_id
1 'polypeptide(L)' 'MAQVTEIRLVKRPIRITKKTTIDVAQDENWFSIWIHEAGQEKGLTPCPVSLQINQKTAEELMNLLGKFLNKK' A
#
# COMPACT_ATOMS: atom_id res chain seq x y z
N MET A 1 7.42 -9.22 5.30
CA MET A 1 7.10 -8.78 3.93
C MET A 1 6.08 -9.74 3.34
N ALA A 2 4.95 -9.25 2.85
CA ALA A 2 3.91 -10.08 2.23
C ALA A 2 3.73 -9.71 0.75
N GLN A 3 3.55 -10.69 -0.11
CA GLN A 3 3.19 -10.46 -1.51
C GLN A 3 1.67 -10.28 -1.64
N VAL A 4 1.25 -9.19 -2.27
CA VAL A 4 -0.15 -8.98 -2.66
C VAL A 4 -0.42 -9.77 -3.94
N THR A 5 -1.23 -10.81 -3.83
CA THR A 5 -1.63 -11.66 -4.94
C THR A 5 -2.89 -11.17 -5.65
N GLU A 6 -3.71 -10.36 -4.99
CA GLU A 6 -4.98 -9.87 -5.51
C GLU A 6 -5.45 -8.60 -4.78
N ILE A 7 -6.04 -7.66 -5.51
CA ILE A 7 -6.64 -6.44 -4.95
C ILE A 7 -8.14 -6.39 -5.28
N ARG A 8 -8.97 -6.27 -4.24
CA ARG A 8 -10.44 -6.31 -4.37
C ARG A 8 -11.09 -5.04 -3.86
N LEU A 9 -12.06 -4.53 -4.62
CA LEU A 9 -12.97 -3.49 -4.13
C LEU A 9 -14.04 -4.12 -3.24
N VAL A 10 -14.19 -3.62 -2.02
CA VAL A 10 -15.19 -4.10 -1.06
C VAL A 10 -16.20 -3.00 -0.73
N LYS A 11 -17.44 -3.40 -0.42
CA LYS A 11 -18.51 -2.47 -0.01
C LYS A 11 -18.49 -2.15 1.50
N ARG A 12 -17.78 -2.94 2.31
CA ARG A 12 -17.70 -2.72 3.75
C ARG A 12 -16.85 -1.48 4.07
N PRO A 13 -17.26 -0.63 5.04
CA PRO A 13 -16.45 0.51 5.44
C PRO A 13 -15.16 0.05 6.13
N ILE A 14 -14.03 0.59 5.67
CA ILE A 14 -12.72 0.44 6.33
C ILE A 14 -12.49 1.74 7.11
N ARG A 15 -12.32 1.64 8.44
CA ARG A 15 -12.16 2.81 9.32
C ARG A 15 -10.68 3.07 9.60
N ILE A 16 -10.31 4.34 9.62
CA ILE A 16 -8.99 4.79 10.04
C ILE A 16 -8.90 4.67 11.57
N THR A 17 -7.90 3.94 12.07
CA THR A 17 -7.68 3.76 13.52
C THR A 17 -6.37 4.37 14.01
N LYS A 18 -5.42 4.64 13.10
CA LYS A 18 -4.10 5.21 13.39
C LYS A 18 -3.64 6.10 12.25
N LYS A 19 -2.73 7.03 12.54
CA LYS A 19 -2.00 7.81 11.53
C LYS A 19 -0.71 7.09 11.18
N THR A 20 -0.47 6.90 9.89
CA THR A 20 0.68 6.15 9.39
C THR A 20 1.38 6.91 8.27
N THR A 21 2.68 6.66 8.12
CA THR A 21 3.52 7.09 7.01
C THR A 21 3.85 5.87 6.14
N ILE A 22 4.03 6.06 4.83
CA ILE A 22 4.49 5.01 3.92
C ILE A 22 5.84 5.38 3.32
N ASP A 23 6.74 4.41 3.29
CA ASP A 23 7.96 4.46 2.48
C ASP A 23 7.80 3.54 1.28
N VAL A 24 8.30 3.97 0.13
CA VAL A 24 8.15 3.28 -1.14
C VAL A 24 9.52 3.03 -1.76
N ALA A 25 9.75 1.81 -2.22
CA ALA A 25 10.84 1.48 -3.13
C ALA A 25 10.30 0.69 -4.32
N GLN A 26 10.97 0.79 -5.47
CA GLN A 26 10.58 0.06 -6.67
C GLN A 26 11.81 -0.50 -7.38
N ASP A 27 11.64 -1.69 -7.94
CA ASP A 27 12.57 -2.32 -8.87
C ASP A 27 11.81 -2.84 -10.11
N GLU A 28 12.50 -3.59 -10.98
CA GLU A 28 11.92 -4.11 -12.22
C GLU A 28 10.73 -5.06 -12.03
N ASN A 29 10.66 -5.74 -10.88
CA ASN A 29 9.66 -6.77 -10.60
C ASN A 29 8.65 -6.35 -9.53
N TRP A 30 9.07 -5.49 -8.59
CA TRP A 30 8.34 -5.23 -7.36
C TRP A 30 8.21 -3.75 -7.04
N PHE A 31 6.99 -3.37 -6.69
CA PHE A 31 6.69 -2.15 -5.97
C PHE A 31 6.54 -2.50 -4.48
N SER A 32 7.45 -2.00 -3.65
CA SER A 32 7.57 -2.32 -2.23
C SER A 32 7.08 -1.15 -1.39
N ILE A 33 6.22 -1.45 -0.40
CA ILE A 33 5.67 -0.47 0.54
C ILE A 33 5.96 -0.92 1.97
N TRP A 34 6.52 -0.02 2.75
CA TRP A 34 6.62 -0.12 4.20
C TRP A 34 5.66 0.86 4.86
N ILE A 35 4.94 0.43 5.89
CA ILE A 35 3.99 1.27 6.61
C ILE A 35 4.48 1.44 8.05
N HIS A 36 4.61 2.70 8.46
CA HIS A 36 5.12 3.12 9.77
C HIS A 36 4.02 3.86 10.53
N GLU A 37 4.05 3.83 11.87
CA GLU A 37 3.31 4.82 12.63
C GLU A 37 3.93 6.21 12.40
N ALA A 38 3.10 7.25 12.26
CA ALA A 38 3.60 8.59 12.01
C ALA A 38 4.54 9.05 13.15
N GLY A 39 5.74 9.52 12.81
CA GLY A 39 6.80 9.88 13.75
C GLY A 39 7.83 8.76 14.03
N GLN A 40 7.69 7.59 13.41
CA GLN A 40 8.63 6.46 13.51
C GLN A 40 9.40 6.20 12.20
N GLU A 41 9.47 7.17 11.30
CA GLU A 41 10.07 7.03 9.97
C GLU A 41 11.59 6.77 10.01
N LYS A 42 12.24 7.02 11.16
CA LYS A 42 13.71 6.95 11.32
C LYS A 42 14.20 5.91 12.34
N GLY A 43 13.30 5.07 12.86
CA GLY A 43 13.62 4.11 13.92
C GLY A 43 14.08 2.75 13.42
N LEU A 44 15.01 2.11 14.14
CA LEU A 44 15.43 0.71 14.01
C LEU A 44 14.31 -0.32 14.31
N THR A 45 13.10 0.15 14.55
CA THR A 45 11.94 -0.67 14.88
C THR A 45 11.46 -1.46 13.66
N PRO A 46 11.17 -2.77 13.82
CA PRO A 46 10.64 -3.59 12.75
C PRO A 46 9.38 -2.96 12.16
N CYS A 47 9.37 -2.77 10.84
CA CYS A 47 8.19 -2.29 10.12
C CYS A 47 7.00 -3.23 10.42
N PRO A 48 5.91 -2.76 11.04
CA PRO A 48 4.82 -3.62 11.47
C PRO A 48 4.04 -4.22 10.30
N VAL A 49 4.01 -3.53 9.15
CA VAL A 49 3.36 -4.01 7.93
C VAL A 49 4.17 -3.60 6.71
N SER A 50 4.61 -4.60 5.95
CA SER A 50 5.33 -4.42 4.69
C SER A 50 4.74 -5.31 3.61
N LEU A 51 4.50 -4.75 2.42
CA LEU A 51 3.88 -5.44 1.30
C LEU A 51 4.60 -5.16 -0.03
N GLN A 52 4.52 -6.12 -0.94
CA GLN A 52 5.00 -6.00 -2.31
C GLN A 52 3.90 -6.29 -3.30
N ILE A 53 3.90 -5.54 -4.39
CA ILE A 53 2.94 -5.62 -5.48
C ILE A 53 3.74 -5.86 -6.76
N ASN A 54 3.33 -6.81 -7.59
CA ASN A 54 3.95 -7.02 -8.90
C ASN A 54 3.27 -6.14 -9.96
N GLN A 55 3.79 -6.15 -11.18
CA GLN A 55 3.25 -5.34 -12.26
C GLN A 55 1.74 -5.53 -12.48
N LYS A 56 1.26 -6.78 -12.49
CA LYS A 56 -0.17 -7.09 -12.67
C LYS A 56 -1.03 -6.47 -11.56
N THR A 57 -0.69 -6.70 -10.29
CA THR A 57 -1.48 -6.15 -9.17
C THR A 57 -1.31 -4.64 -9.04
N ALA A 58 -0.21 -4.07 -9.53
CA ALA A 58 0.00 -2.62 -9.60
C ALA A 58 -0.93 -1.96 -10.63
N GLU A 59 -1.12 -2.58 -11.80
CA GLU A 59 -2.09 -2.12 -12.81
C GLU A 59 -3.53 -2.17 -12.27
N GLU A 60 -3.90 -3.24 -11.55
CA GLU A 60 -5.19 -3.34 -10.87
C GLU A 60 -5.39 -2.20 -9.85
N LEU A 61 -4.36 -1.93 -9.03
CA LEU A 61 -4.38 -0.83 -8.05
C LEU A 61 -4.55 0.52 -8.75
N MET A 62 -3.77 0.77 -9.80
CA MET A 62 -3.82 2.01 -10.58
C MET A 62 -5.22 2.26 -11.15
N ASN A 63 -5.86 1.23 -11.70
CA ASN A 63 -7.22 1.34 -12.23
C ASN A 63 -8.26 1.69 -11.14
N LEU A 64 -8.15 1.09 -9.96
CA LEU A 64 -9.02 1.39 -8.82
C LEU A 64 -8.80 2.82 -8.30
N LEU A 65 -7.55 3.24 -8.15
CA LEU A 65 -7.18 4.60 -7.75
C LEU A 65 -7.64 5.63 -8.78
N GLY A 66 -7.46 5.37 -10.07
CA GLY A 66 -7.93 6.22 -11.15
C GLY A 66 -9.44 6.42 -11.11
N LYS A 67 -10.22 5.35 -10.89
CA LYS A 67 -11.68 5.45 -10.70
C LYS A 67 -12.05 6.27 -9.46
N PHE A 68 -11.28 6.18 -8.38
CA PHE A 68 -11.52 6.97 -7.17
C PHE A 68 -11.23 8.46 -7.40
N LEU A 69 -10.10 8.79 -8.02
CA LEU A 69 -9.68 10.17 -8.30
C LEU A 69 -10.53 10.85 -9.38
N ASN A 70 -11.02 10.09 -10.36
CA ASN A 70 -11.82 10.62 -11.48
C ASN A 70 -13.32 10.61 -11.21
N LYS A 71 -13.78 10.24 -10.00
CA LYS A 71 -15.16 10.50 -9.58
C LYS A 71 -15.34 12.01 -9.37
N LYS A 72 -15.65 12.70 -10.47
CA LYS A 72 -16.36 13.98 -10.45
C LYS A 72 -17.85 13.74 -10.24
#